data_AF-A0AAD5R642-F1
#
_entry.id   AF-A0AAD5R642-F1
#
_cell.length_a   1.000
_cell.length_b   1.000
_cell.length_c   1.000
_cell.angle_alpha   90.00
_cell.angle_beta   90.00
_cell.angle_gamma   90.00
#
_symmetry.space_group_name_H-M   'P 1'
#
loop_
_entity.id
_entity.type
_entity.pdbx_description
1 polymer ?
#
loop_
_entity_poly.entity_id
_entity_poly.type
_entity_poly.pdbx_seq_one_letter_code
_entity_poly.pdbx_strand_id
1 'polypeptide(L)'
;MDESLDDRLTALERMLGIDECSDVKSADFDVDGLMEKMKIVGLDRVMKIPLAKLKSLRSLNNKPETRSLSERLSTIEFCENLIRQRAEMLKEFEERMQVVLQTDKISIAAEQEAQLEALELDIQKGLDEWKRYTLELEEFKMEYFSIVASLQERVEEFDKMVTAIEHDSEA
;
A
#
# COMPACT_ATOMS: atom_id res chain seq x y z
N MET A 1 35.37 -2.32 -46.72
CA MET A 1 34.10 -1.76 -47.18
C MET A 1 33.98 -0.45 -46.46
N ASP A 2 34.57 0.58 -47.07
CA ASP A 2 34.62 1.93 -46.52
C ASP A 2 33.19 2.48 -46.54
N GLU A 3 32.50 2.45 -45.40
CA GLU A 3 31.38 3.37 -45.18
C GLU A 3 31.95 4.76 -45.41
N SER A 4 31.50 5.43 -46.46
CA SER A 4 32.12 6.67 -46.91
C SER A 4 32.03 7.68 -45.77
N LEU A 5 33.07 8.50 -45.60
CA LEU A 5 33.08 9.54 -44.57
C LEU A 5 31.82 10.42 -44.66
N ASP A 6 31.27 10.58 -45.87
CA ASP A 6 30.02 11.27 -46.14
C ASP A 6 28.82 10.59 -45.46
N ASP A 7 28.69 9.27 -45.48
CA ASP A 7 27.57 8.57 -44.85
C ASP A 7 27.57 8.76 -43.31
N ARG A 8 28.77 8.75 -42.72
CA ARG A 8 28.95 9.02 -41.28
C ARG A 8 28.73 10.49 -40.94
N LEU A 9 29.13 11.42 -41.82
CA LEU A 9 28.88 12.85 -41.66
C LEU A 9 27.37 13.14 -41.68
N THR A 10 26.68 12.58 -42.67
CA THR A 10 25.23 12.75 -42.88
C THR A 10 24.43 12.17 -41.70
N ALA A 11 24.86 11.03 -41.16
CA ALA A 11 24.24 10.44 -39.98
C ALA A 11 24.43 11.31 -38.72
N LEU A 12 25.59 11.93 -38.56
CA LEU A 12 25.88 12.86 -37.46
C LEU A 12 25.08 14.16 -37.58
N GLU A 13 24.99 14.74 -38.78
CA GLU A 13 24.24 15.96 -39.06
C GLU A 13 22.75 15.78 -38.77
N ARG A 14 22.20 14.64 -39.21
CA ARG A 14 20.80 14.26 -38.96
C ARG A 14 20.52 14.04 -37.46
N MET A 15 21.46 13.45 -36.70
CA MET A 15 21.34 13.30 -35.25
C MET A 15 21.43 14.62 -34.49
N LEU A 16 22.21 15.58 -35.00
CA LEU A 16 22.39 16.89 -34.38
C LEU A 16 21.28 17.88 -34.72
N GLY A 17 20.31 17.48 -35.56
CA GLY A 17 19.21 18.35 -36.00
C GLY A 17 19.70 19.51 -36.86
N ILE A 18 20.89 19.37 -37.45
CA ILE A 18 21.43 20.30 -38.44
C ILE A 18 20.75 19.90 -39.74
N ASP A 19 19.52 20.40 -39.91
CA ASP A 19 18.91 20.43 -41.24
C ASP A 19 19.88 21.15 -42.17
N GLU A 20 19.98 20.73 -43.43
CA GLU A 20 20.84 21.37 -44.43
C GLU A 20 20.30 22.78 -44.71
N CYS A 21 20.55 23.71 -43.78
CA CYS A 21 20.38 25.14 -43.91
C CYS A 21 21.47 25.66 -44.86
N SER A 22 21.41 25.19 -46.11
CA SER A 22 22.20 25.65 -47.25
C SER A 22 21.91 27.11 -47.62
N ASP A 23 20.91 27.73 -46.98
CA ASP A 23 20.48 29.10 -47.25
C ASP A 23 21.05 30.16 -46.30
N VAL A 24 21.72 29.79 -45.20
CA VAL A 24 22.23 30.79 -44.24
C VAL A 24 23.62 31.25 -44.65
N LYS A 25 23.70 32.44 -45.21
CA LYS A 25 24.98 33.08 -45.57
C LYS A 25 25.63 33.58 -44.30
N SER A 26 26.95 33.68 -44.28
CA SER A 26 27.70 34.30 -43.16
C SER A 26 27.27 35.74 -42.86
N ALA A 27 26.61 36.41 -43.80
CA ALA A 27 26.01 37.73 -43.63
C ALA A 27 24.71 37.74 -42.78
N ASP A 28 24.06 36.58 -42.61
CA ASP A 28 22.83 36.46 -41.82
C ASP A 28 23.13 36.29 -40.32
N PHE A 29 24.40 36.03 -39.97
CA PHE A 29 24.86 35.97 -38.59
C PHE A 29 25.38 37.34 -38.15
N ASP A 30 24.58 38.05 -37.34
CA ASP A 30 24.99 39.25 -36.64
C ASP A 30 25.92 38.88 -35.45
N VAL A 31 27.16 38.54 -35.78
CA VAL A 31 28.20 38.16 -34.81
C VAL A 31 28.51 39.32 -33.86
N ASP A 32 28.46 40.56 -34.37
CA ASP A 32 28.71 41.75 -33.57
C ASP A 32 27.58 41.99 -32.55
N GLY A 33 26.31 41.86 -32.96
CA GLY A 33 25.17 41.93 -32.05
C GLY A 33 25.13 40.80 -31.02
N LEU A 34 25.58 39.59 -31.39
CA LEU A 34 25.75 38.49 -30.43
C LEU A 34 26.88 38.81 -29.43
N MET A 35 28.01 39.35 -29.89
CA MET A 35 29.10 39.77 -29.00
C MET A 35 28.67 40.88 -28.05
N GLU A 36 27.90 41.87 -28.51
CA GLU A 36 27.35 42.94 -27.70
C GLU A 36 26.45 42.37 -26.60
N LYS A 37 25.51 41.47 -26.96
CA LYS A 37 24.63 40.79 -26.01
C LYS A 37 25.40 39.95 -24.99
N MET A 38 26.42 39.22 -25.42
CA MET A 38 27.25 38.43 -24.50
C MET A 38 28.08 39.30 -23.55
N LYS A 39 28.54 40.48 -23.99
CA LYS A 39 29.17 41.47 -23.11
C LYS A 39 28.19 42.02 -22.08
N ILE A 40 26.97 42.36 -22.49
CA ILE A 40 25.89 42.85 -21.60
C ILE A 40 25.55 41.82 -20.52
N VAL A 41 25.54 40.53 -20.86
CA VAL A 41 25.25 39.43 -19.92
C VAL A 41 26.47 39.07 -19.04
N GLY A 42 27.58 39.81 -19.17
CA GLY A 42 28.78 39.60 -18.33
C GLY A 42 29.63 38.40 -18.74
N LEU A 43 29.39 37.82 -19.92
CA LEU A 43 30.12 36.66 -20.46
C LEU A 43 31.42 37.06 -21.17
N ASP A 44 31.84 38.33 -21.09
CA ASP A 44 33.09 38.84 -21.66
C ASP A 44 34.34 38.06 -21.18
N ARG A 45 34.29 37.52 -19.95
CA ARG A 45 35.36 36.65 -19.42
C ARG A 45 35.47 35.30 -20.15
N VAL A 46 34.36 34.74 -20.64
CA VAL A 46 34.33 33.45 -21.34
C VAL A 46 35.04 33.57 -22.69
N MET A 47 34.88 34.69 -23.39
CA MET A 47 35.56 34.98 -24.65
C MET A 47 37.07 35.26 -24.50
N LYS A 48 37.50 35.62 -23.28
CA LYS A 48 38.92 35.85 -22.95
C LYS A 48 39.65 34.59 -22.51
N ILE A 49 38.96 33.45 -22.40
CA ILE A 49 39.61 32.19 -22.04
C ILE A 49 40.40 31.70 -23.26
N PRO A 50 41.74 31.64 -23.19
CA PRO A 50 42.52 31.14 -24.31
C PRO A 50 42.13 29.69 -24.61
N LEU A 51 41.89 29.38 -25.89
CA LEU A 51 41.54 28.02 -26.33
C LEU A 51 42.57 26.97 -25.87
N ALA A 52 43.83 27.36 -25.69
CA ALA A 52 44.87 26.52 -25.10
C ALA A 52 44.53 26.05 -23.66
N LYS A 53 43.95 26.93 -22.83
CA LYS A 53 43.52 26.58 -21.46
C LYS A 53 42.32 25.65 -21.48
N LEU A 54 41.35 25.87 -22.38
CA LEU A 54 40.23 24.94 -22.58
C LEU A 54 40.68 23.56 -23.05
N LYS A 55 41.66 23.48 -23.95
CA LYS A 55 42.27 22.21 -24.37
C LYS A 55 43.00 21.51 -23.21
N SER A 56 43.67 22.24 -22.33
CA SER A 56 44.30 21.66 -21.13
C SER A 56 43.27 21.11 -20.12
N LEU A 57 42.08 21.71 -20.01
CA LEU A 57 41.00 21.20 -19.14
C LEU A 57 40.44 19.86 -19.65
N ARG A 58 40.33 19.68 -20.97
CA ARG A 58 39.94 18.39 -21.58
C ARG A 58 40.91 17.26 -21.21
N SER A 59 42.20 17.58 -21.04
CA SER A 59 43.21 16.60 -20.62
C SER A 59 43.14 16.23 -19.13
N LEU A 60 42.44 17.02 -18.31
CA LEU A 60 42.21 16.71 -16.89
C LEU A 60 41.02 15.78 -16.69
N ASN A 61 39.96 15.95 -17.48
CA ASN A 61 38.76 15.12 -17.40
C ASN A 61 38.98 13.68 -17.89
N ASN A 62 40.02 13.45 -18.70
CA ASN A 62 40.39 12.15 -19.25
C ASN A 62 41.46 11.41 -18.43
N LYS A 63 41.93 11.98 -17.31
CA LYS A 63 42.84 11.27 -16.41
C LYS A 63 42.00 10.38 -15.48
N PRO A 64 42.27 9.07 -15.39
CA PRO A 64 41.65 8.26 -14.36
C PRO A 64 41.97 8.87 -13.00
N GLU A 65 40.99 8.96 -12.09
CA GLU A 65 41.21 9.45 -10.73
C GLU A 65 42.40 8.71 -10.12
N THR A 66 43.54 9.38 -10.01
CA THR A 66 44.72 8.88 -9.31
C THR A 66 44.46 9.04 -7.82
N ARG A 67 43.50 8.26 -7.30
CA ARG A 67 43.33 8.09 -5.86
C ARG A 67 44.61 7.50 -5.30
N SER A 68 45.07 8.04 -4.19
CA SER A 68 46.25 7.50 -3.50
C SER A 68 45.98 6.06 -3.06
N LEU A 69 47.03 5.27 -2.89
CA LEU A 69 46.91 3.88 -2.42
C LEU A 69 46.19 3.80 -1.07
N SER A 70 46.39 4.81 -0.21
CA SER A 70 45.72 4.95 1.08
C SER A 70 44.21 5.19 0.96
N GLU A 71 43.78 6.05 0.02
CA GLU A 71 42.34 6.29 -0.23
C GLU A 71 41.63 5.07 -0.83
N ARG A 72 42.36 4.28 -1.64
CA ARG A 72 41.81 3.02 -2.17
C ARG A 72 41.64 2.00 -1.07
N LEU A 73 42.61 1.87 -0.17
CA LEU A 73 42.52 0.97 0.99
C LEU A 73 41.37 1.36 1.92
N SER A 74 41.23 2.65 2.25
CA SER A 74 40.11 3.11 3.10
C SER A 74 38.74 2.90 2.44
N THR A 75 38.65 3.06 1.13
CA THR A 75 37.42 2.75 0.38
C THR A 75 37.10 1.25 0.44
N ILE A 76 38.11 0.39 0.32
CA ILE A 76 37.92 -1.07 0.40
C ILE A 76 37.45 -1.47 1.80
N GLU A 77 38.06 -0.96 2.87
CA GLU A 77 37.64 -1.22 4.25
C GLU A 77 36.21 -0.74 4.51
N PHE A 78 35.84 0.44 3.99
CA PHE A 78 34.48 0.94 4.06
C PHE A 78 33.49 0.00 3.34
N CYS A 79 33.82 -0.41 2.12
CA CYS A 79 32.99 -1.34 1.36
C CYS A 79 32.88 -2.71 2.02
N GLU A 80 33.94 -3.22 2.62
CA GLU A 80 33.95 -4.48 3.37
C GLU A 80 32.99 -4.41 4.56
N ASN A 81 33.07 -3.32 5.35
CA ASN A 81 32.17 -3.11 6.48
C ASN A 81 30.70 -3.02 6.03
N LEU A 82 30.44 -2.33 4.91
CA LEU A 82 29.10 -2.23 4.34
C LEU A 82 28.57 -3.60 3.87
N ILE A 83 29.41 -4.41 3.24
CA ILE A 83 29.05 -5.78 2.81
C ILE A 83 28.75 -6.64 4.03
N ARG A 84 29.56 -6.56 5.10
CA ARG A 84 29.34 -7.30 6.35
C ARG A 84 27.99 -6.95 6.99
N GLN A 85 27.70 -5.65 7.14
CA GLN A 85 26.41 -5.19 7.66
C GLN A 85 25.23 -5.66 6.81
N ARG A 86 25.36 -5.60 5.48
CA ARG A 86 24.31 -6.09 4.57
C ARG A 86 24.10 -7.60 4.68
N ALA A 87 25.17 -8.37 4.86
CA ALA A 87 25.08 -9.82 5.06
C ALA A 87 24.36 -10.16 6.37
N GLU A 88 24.63 -9.44 7.46
CA GLU A 88 23.91 -9.61 8.72
C GLU A 88 22.42 -9.28 8.57
N MET A 89 22.07 -8.16 7.94
CA MET A 89 20.67 -7.80 7.70
C MET A 89 19.94 -8.83 6.83
N LEU A 90 20.60 -9.37 5.80
CA LEU A 90 20.02 -10.44 4.96
C LEU A 90 19.79 -11.72 5.76
N LYS A 91 20.71 -12.06 6.67
CA LYS A 91 20.55 -13.22 7.55
C LYS A 91 19.36 -13.05 8.49
N GLU A 92 19.22 -11.88 9.14
CA GLU A 92 18.06 -11.58 9.98
C GLU A 92 16.75 -11.58 9.19
N PHE A 93 16.77 -11.07 7.95
CA PHE A 93 15.62 -11.07 7.07
C PHE A 93 15.17 -12.51 6.76
N GLU A 94 16.09 -13.39 6.40
CA GLU A 94 15.79 -14.81 6.12
C GLU A 94 15.21 -15.51 7.35
N GLU A 95 15.82 -15.32 8.53
CA GLU A 95 15.36 -15.90 9.78
C GLU A 95 13.93 -15.44 10.14
N ARG A 96 13.62 -14.15 9.97
CA ARG A 96 12.29 -13.60 10.27
C ARG A 96 11.26 -13.96 9.20
N MET A 97 11.66 -14.02 7.94
CA MET A 97 10.78 -14.37 6.83
C MET A 97 10.17 -15.76 7.05
N GLN A 98 10.95 -16.73 7.51
CA GLN A 98 10.48 -18.08 7.80
C GLN A 98 9.45 -18.13 8.95
N VAL A 99 9.50 -17.19 9.89
CA VAL A 99 8.55 -17.10 11.01
C VAL A 99 7.26 -16.38 10.59
N VAL A 100 7.37 -15.31 9.81
CA VAL A 100 6.23 -14.46 9.43
C VAL A 100 5.42 -15.06 8.28
N LEU A 101 6.09 -15.69 7.32
CA LEU A 101 5.46 -16.33 6.17
C LEU A 101 5.31 -17.84 6.39
N GLN A 102 4.82 -18.24 7.56
CA GLN A 102 4.27 -19.60 7.73
C GLN A 102 2.96 -19.68 6.93
N THR A 103 3.11 -19.85 5.62
CA THR A 103 2.02 -19.93 4.62
C THR A 103 0.96 -20.94 5.00
N ASP A 104 1.34 -22.00 5.73
CA ASP A 104 0.43 -23.04 6.21
C ASP A 104 -0.60 -22.51 7.22
N LYS A 105 -0.22 -21.54 8.07
CA LYS A 105 -1.17 -20.93 9.02
C LYS A 105 -2.06 -19.90 8.35
N ILE A 106 -1.52 -19.22 7.34
CA ILE A 106 -2.28 -18.24 6.55
C ILE A 106 -3.31 -18.95 5.67
N SER A 107 -2.98 -20.12 5.13
CA SER A 107 -3.92 -20.91 4.33
C SER A 107 -5.07 -21.50 5.15
N ILE A 108 -4.81 -21.86 6.42
CA ILE A 108 -5.84 -22.37 7.35
C ILE A 108 -6.78 -21.24 7.81
N ALA A 109 -6.34 -19.98 7.82
CA ALA A 109 -7.16 -18.86 8.29
C ALA A 109 -8.47 -18.70 7.50
N ALA A 110 -8.43 -18.89 6.17
CA ALA A 110 -9.62 -18.82 5.32
C ALA A 110 -10.62 -19.96 5.61
N GLU A 111 -10.12 -21.16 5.94
CA GLU A 111 -10.97 -22.29 6.33
C GLU A 111 -11.61 -22.04 7.70
N GLN A 112 -10.85 -21.50 8.66
CA GLN A 112 -11.35 -21.13 9.98
C GLN A 112 -12.40 -20.01 9.92
N GLU A 113 -12.22 -19.05 9.03
CA GLU A 113 -13.20 -17.98 8.78
C GLU A 113 -14.54 -18.56 8.31
N ALA A 114 -14.53 -19.46 7.33
CA ALA A 114 -15.75 -20.12 6.86
C ALA A 114 -16.42 -20.97 7.95
N GLN A 115 -15.63 -21.65 8.81
CA GLN A 115 -16.16 -22.40 9.95
C GLN A 115 -16.81 -21.48 11.00
N LEU A 116 -16.22 -20.31 11.24
CA LEU A 116 -16.76 -19.31 12.16
C LEU A 116 -18.07 -18.71 11.65
N GLU A 117 -18.16 -18.40 10.35
CA GLU A 117 -19.41 -17.92 9.74
C GLU A 117 -20.53 -18.95 9.85
N ALA A 118 -20.23 -20.23 9.61
CA ALA A 118 -21.20 -21.31 9.78
C ALA A 118 -21.69 -21.44 11.22
N LEU A 119 -20.76 -21.36 12.19
CA LEU A 119 -21.09 -21.42 13.62
C LEU A 119 -21.92 -20.21 14.06
N GLU A 120 -21.60 -19.01 13.58
CA GLU A 120 -22.36 -17.79 13.85
C GLU A 120 -23.80 -17.92 13.36
N LEU A 121 -23.99 -18.42 12.13
CA LEU A 121 -25.30 -18.65 11.55
C LEU A 121 -26.13 -19.65 12.38
N ASP A 122 -25.50 -20.73 12.86
CA ASP A 122 -26.18 -21.73 13.69
C ASP A 122 -26.55 -21.20 15.08
N ILE A 123 -25.66 -20.41 15.71
CA ILE A 123 -25.96 -19.72 16.97
C ILE A 123 -27.15 -18.78 16.78
N GLN A 124 -27.16 -18.01 15.69
CA GLN A 124 -28.23 -17.06 15.42
C GLN A 124 -29.59 -17.77 15.23
N LYS A 125 -29.61 -18.88 14.49
CA LYS A 125 -30.82 -19.71 14.35
C LYS A 125 -31.29 -20.26 15.70
N GLY A 126 -30.38 -20.83 16.49
CA GLY A 126 -30.72 -21.36 17.81
C GLY A 126 -31.27 -20.28 18.75
N LEU A 127 -30.75 -19.06 18.66
CA LEU A 127 -31.23 -17.91 19.43
C LEU A 127 -32.64 -17.48 19.00
N ASP A 128 -32.93 -17.48 17.70
CA ASP A 128 -34.27 -17.14 17.20
C ASP A 128 -35.30 -18.24 17.53
N GLU A 129 -34.92 -19.51 17.46
CA GLU A 129 -35.75 -20.62 17.93
C GLU A 129 -36.05 -20.53 19.43
N TRP A 130 -35.03 -20.21 20.24
CA TRP A 130 -35.20 -20.05 21.68
C TRP A 130 -36.15 -18.91 22.02
N LYS A 131 -36.02 -17.75 21.36
CA LYS A 131 -36.96 -16.63 21.51
C LYS A 131 -38.39 -17.05 21.18
N ARG A 132 -38.59 -17.78 20.08
CA ARG A 132 -39.91 -18.28 19.69
C ARG A 132 -40.48 -19.20 20.77
N TYR A 133 -39.68 -20.13 21.27
CA TYR A 133 -40.10 -21.02 22.35
C TYR A 133 -40.47 -20.26 23.64
N THR A 134 -39.70 -19.23 24.00
CA THR A 134 -40.00 -18.39 25.15
C THR A 134 -41.34 -17.66 24.99
N LEU A 135 -41.64 -17.14 23.79
CA LEU A 135 -42.92 -16.50 23.51
C LEU A 135 -44.09 -17.48 23.60
N GLU A 136 -43.95 -18.67 23.00
CA GLU A 136 -44.95 -19.75 23.09
C GLU A 136 -45.20 -20.14 24.56
N LEU A 137 -44.16 -20.18 25.39
CA LEU A 137 -44.27 -20.50 26.81
C LEU A 137 -44.94 -19.38 27.62
N GLU A 138 -44.69 -18.12 27.29
CA GLU A 138 -45.39 -16.97 27.89
C GLU A 138 -46.87 -16.96 27.52
N GLU A 139 -47.20 -17.24 26.26
CA GLU A 139 -48.58 -17.38 25.79
C GLU A 139 -49.30 -18.51 26.54
N PHE A 140 -48.71 -19.70 26.59
CA PHE A 140 -49.25 -20.82 27.34
C PHE A 140 -49.46 -20.48 28.83
N LYS A 141 -48.52 -19.76 29.44
CA LYS A 141 -48.63 -19.31 30.82
C LYS A 141 -49.82 -18.36 31.01
N MET A 142 -50.05 -17.44 30.08
CA MET A 142 -51.21 -16.54 30.13
C MET A 142 -52.53 -17.30 30.02
N GLU A 143 -52.63 -18.24 29.07
CA GLU A 143 -53.80 -19.10 28.92
C GLU A 143 -54.07 -19.92 30.18
N TYR A 144 -53.04 -20.54 30.75
CA TYR A 144 -53.13 -21.30 31.99
C TYR A 144 -53.69 -20.44 33.13
N PHE A 145 -53.17 -19.24 33.34
CA PHE A 145 -53.69 -18.35 34.39
C PHE A 145 -55.13 -17.92 34.14
N SER A 146 -55.53 -17.70 32.89
CA SER A 146 -56.93 -17.39 32.53
C SER A 146 -57.88 -18.54 32.87
N ILE A 147 -57.48 -19.79 32.57
CA ILE A 147 -58.27 -20.98 32.90
C ILE A 147 -58.37 -21.16 34.42
N VAL A 148 -57.25 -21.02 35.14
CA VAL A 148 -57.24 -21.14 36.61
C VAL A 148 -58.12 -20.08 37.25
N ALA A 149 -58.08 -18.83 36.79
CA ALA A 149 -58.95 -17.76 37.30
C ALA A 149 -60.43 -18.08 37.07
N SER A 150 -60.79 -18.57 35.89
CA SER A 150 -62.17 -18.97 35.56
C SER A 150 -62.65 -20.14 36.41
N LEU A 151 -61.77 -21.12 36.69
CA LEU A 151 -62.09 -22.24 37.58
C LEU A 151 -62.27 -21.79 39.03
N GLN A 152 -61.42 -20.87 39.52
CA GLN A 152 -61.54 -20.30 40.86
C GLN A 152 -62.87 -19.57 41.02
N GLU A 153 -63.26 -18.73 40.06
CA GLU A 153 -64.55 -18.03 40.07
C GLU A 153 -65.72 -19.04 40.13
N ARG A 154 -65.65 -20.11 39.33
CA ARG A 154 -66.67 -21.16 39.31
C ARG A 154 -66.77 -21.92 40.64
N VAL A 155 -65.64 -22.20 41.28
CA VAL A 155 -65.61 -22.85 42.60
C VAL A 155 -66.21 -21.93 43.66
N GLU A 156 -65.88 -20.64 43.64
CA GLU A 156 -66.46 -19.65 44.55
C GLU A 156 -67.98 -19.50 44.36
N GLU A 157 -68.48 -19.56 43.12
CA GLU A 157 -69.91 -19.60 42.84
C GLU A 157 -70.59 -20.83 43.45
N PHE A 158 -69.98 -22.01 43.31
CA PHE A 158 -70.52 -23.24 43.88
C PHE A 158 -70.50 -23.23 45.41
N ASP A 159 -69.42 -22.75 46.04
CA ASP A 159 -69.35 -22.59 47.50
C ASP A 159 -70.44 -21.66 48.02
N LYS A 160 -70.74 -20.56 47.32
CA LYS A 160 -71.86 -19.66 47.66
C LYS A 160 -73.22 -20.35 47.54
N MET A 161 -73.42 -21.20 46.53
CA MET A 161 -74.67 -21.96 46.39
C MET A 161 -74.81 -23.02 47.48
N VAL A 162 -73.73 -23.74 47.81
CA VAL A 162 -73.74 -24.78 48.86
C VAL A 162 -74.06 -24.15 50.21
N THR A 163 -73.35 -23.08 50.58
CA THR A 163 -73.59 -22.36 51.85
C THR A 163 -75.02 -21.82 51.96
N ALA A 164 -75.61 -21.34 50.86
CA ALA A 164 -77.01 -20.92 50.85
C ALA A 164 -77.98 -22.09 51.07
N ILE A 165 -77.76 -23.24 50.42
CA ILE A 165 -78.57 -24.45 50.61
C ILE A 165 -78.45 -24.99 52.03
N GLU A 166 -77.24 -25.02 52.59
CA GLU A 166 -76.99 -25.43 53.97
C GLU A 166 -77.76 -24.53 54.95
N HIS A 167 -77.71 -23.21 54.76
CA HIS A 167 -78.43 -22.27 55.61
C HIS A 167 -79.96 -22.42 55.53
N ASP A 168 -80.51 -22.64 54.32
CA ASP A 168 -81.94 -22.88 54.12
C ASP A 168 -82.40 -24.24 54.68
N SER A 169 -81.48 -25.22 54.83
CA SER A 169 -81.79 -26.54 55.40
C SER A 169 -81.78 -26.56 56.93
N GLU A 170 -81.12 -25.58 57.57
CA GLU A 170 -81.03 -25.44 59.03
C GLU A 170 -82.12 -24.51 59.63
N ALA A 171 -82.91 -23.83 58.79
CA ALA A 171 -84.00 -22.93 59.18
C ALA A 171 -85.38 -23.63 59.17
#